data_AF-A0A7I8W0M4-F1
#
_entry.id   AF-A0A7I8W0M4-F1
#
_cell.length_a   1.000
_cell.length_b   1.000
_cell.length_c   1.000
_cell.angle_alpha   90.00
_cell.angle_beta   90.00
_cell.angle_gamma   90.00
#
_symmetry.space_group_name_H-M   'P 1'
#
loop_
_entity.id
_entity.type
_entity.pdbx_description
1 polymer ?
#
loop_
_entity_poly.entity_id
_entity_poly.type
_entity_poly.pdbx_seq_one_letter_code
_entity_poly.pdbx_strand_id
1 'polypeptide(L)'
;MEAMRCILFFITVTTSIYALPKSKELHLNDRVQSLLDWSNRRPVIRLDGNKFRQYVRQGPRNYSVVLMLTALASERQCSVCRHANDEFLIVANSWRYSQAYSSRIFFAMVDYDEGADVFTSLKLNSAPTFMHFPPKGKSKKGDTMDLNRVGFAAEQIARWVQERTDVHIRVFRPPSYSGTLALALLFSLIGGLLYLKRNSLDFLYNRNSWGIAALSIIFAMISGQMWNHIRGPPFLHSNPQTGQTLFIHSSSQAQFIIETYIVIVLCILLTFVMRIAAIFLGC
;
A
#
# COMPACT_ATOMS: atom_id res chain seq x y z
N MET A 1 23.63 31.20 64.44
CA MET A 1 22.54 30.23 64.15
C MET A 1 22.00 30.38 62.72
N GLU A 2 21.95 31.60 62.17
CA GLU A 2 21.50 31.90 60.79
C GLU A 2 22.37 31.27 59.68
N ALA A 3 23.70 31.30 59.80
CA ALA A 3 24.61 30.79 58.76
C ALA A 3 24.49 29.27 58.52
N MET A 4 24.13 28.49 59.54
CA MET A 4 24.00 27.03 59.43
C MET A 4 22.70 26.62 58.70
N ARG A 5 21.65 27.45 58.77
CA ARG A 5 20.39 27.23 58.04
C ARG A 5 20.55 27.48 56.54
N CYS A 6 21.33 28.49 56.15
CA CYS A 6 21.61 28.77 54.74
C CYS A 6 22.42 27.66 54.05
N ILE A 7 23.38 27.05 54.74
CA ILE A 7 24.19 25.96 54.17
C ILE A 7 23.35 24.69 53.96
N LEU A 8 22.48 24.34 54.94
CA LEU A 8 21.55 23.23 54.80
C LEU A 8 20.51 23.45 53.69
N PHE A 9 20.08 24.69 53.46
CA PHE A 9 19.17 25.04 52.38
C PHE A 9 19.84 24.92 51.00
N PHE A 10 21.11 25.33 50.87
CA PHE A 10 21.86 25.16 49.63
C PHE A 10 22.17 23.69 49.31
N ILE A 11 22.42 22.85 50.32
CA ILE A 11 22.66 21.41 50.12
C ILE A 11 21.36 20.67 49.75
N THR A 12 20.23 21.06 50.32
CA THR A 12 18.92 20.44 49.99
C THR A 12 18.41 20.86 48.61
N VAL A 13 18.66 22.11 48.20
CA VAL A 13 18.30 22.59 46.85
C VAL A 13 19.21 21.99 45.78
N THR A 14 20.51 21.82 46.05
CA THR A 14 21.43 21.22 45.06
C THR A 14 21.18 19.73 44.88
N THR A 15 20.84 18.98 45.93
CA THR A 15 20.49 17.55 45.82
C THR A 15 19.19 17.30 45.04
N SER A 16 18.21 18.21 45.11
CA SER A 16 16.95 18.08 44.35
C SER A 16 17.10 18.36 42.85
N ILE A 17 18.13 19.09 42.41
CA ILE A 17 18.34 19.46 41.00
C ILE A 17 19.05 18.35 40.21
N TYR A 18 19.79 17.45 40.88
CA TYR A 18 20.46 16.32 40.22
C TYR A 18 19.56 15.11 39.93
N ALA A 19 18.27 15.15 40.31
CA ALA A 19 17.30 14.15 39.90
C ALA A 19 16.85 14.37 38.45
N LEU A 20 17.77 14.24 37.50
CA LEU A 20 17.41 14.05 36.10
C LEU A 20 16.49 12.83 35.99
N PRO A 21 15.40 12.89 35.20
CA PRO A 21 14.53 11.75 34.97
C PRO A 21 15.33 10.71 34.18
N LYS A 22 15.93 9.77 34.91
CA LYS A 22 16.52 8.56 34.34
C LYS A 22 15.38 7.88 33.58
N SER A 23 15.47 7.82 32.26
CA SER A 23 14.47 7.15 31.43
C SER A 23 14.24 5.76 32.01
N LYS A 24 13.01 5.49 32.46
CA LYS A 24 12.63 4.16 32.96
C LYS A 24 13.06 3.14 31.91
N GLU A 25 14.09 2.35 32.19
CA GLU A 25 14.41 1.19 31.37
C GLU A 25 13.20 0.25 31.48
N LEU A 26 12.35 0.28 30.47
CA LEU A 26 11.19 -0.58 30.40
C LEU A 26 11.69 -2.02 30.31
N HIS A 27 11.34 -2.84 31.29
CA HIS A 27 11.79 -4.22 31.36
C HIS A 27 11.35 -4.96 30.08
N LEU A 28 12.15 -5.93 29.61
CA LEU A 28 11.89 -6.62 28.33
C LEU A 28 10.45 -7.18 28.26
N ASN A 29 9.98 -7.74 29.36
CA ASN A 29 8.63 -8.31 29.46
C ASN A 29 7.55 -7.24 29.31
N ASP A 30 7.72 -6.08 29.94
CA ASP A 30 6.76 -4.97 29.85
C ASP A 30 6.67 -4.42 28.42
N ARG A 31 7.81 -4.39 27.70
CA ARG A 31 7.86 -3.99 26.29
C ARG A 31 7.10 -4.97 25.40
N VAL A 32 7.29 -6.27 25.61
CA VAL A 32 6.58 -7.32 24.86
C VAL A 32 5.09 -7.28 25.17
N GLN A 33 4.69 -7.11 26.43
CA GLN A 33 3.28 -6.97 26.82
C GLN A 33 2.63 -5.76 26.16
N SER A 34 3.30 -4.60 26.17
CA SER A 34 2.82 -3.40 25.50
C SER A 34 2.61 -3.62 23.98
N LEU A 35 3.54 -4.31 23.33
CA LEU A 35 3.43 -4.65 21.90
C LEU A 35 2.29 -5.64 21.63
N LEU A 36 2.09 -6.61 22.52
CA LEU A 36 0.97 -7.57 22.43
C LEU A 36 -0.38 -6.86 22.59
N ASP A 37 -0.51 -5.97 23.56
CA ASP A 37 -1.73 -5.18 23.76
C ASP A 37 -2.07 -4.33 22.54
N TRP A 38 -1.07 -3.71 21.91
CA TRP A 38 -1.28 -2.95 20.68
C TRP A 38 -1.62 -3.85 19.50
N SER A 39 -0.96 -5.00 19.36
CA SER A 39 -1.23 -5.99 18.31
C SER A 39 -2.64 -6.59 18.42
N ASN A 40 -3.15 -6.76 19.65
CA ASN A 40 -4.51 -7.20 19.91
C ASN A 40 -5.55 -6.15 19.48
N ARG A 41 -5.24 -4.86 19.61
CA ARG A 41 -6.13 -3.78 19.16
C ARG A 41 -6.09 -3.58 17.65
N ARG A 42 -4.90 -3.65 17.04
CA ARG A 42 -4.70 -3.45 15.60
C ARG A 42 -3.64 -4.42 15.07
N PRO A 43 -3.84 -5.03 13.89
CA PRO A 43 -2.87 -5.97 13.31
C PRO A 43 -1.51 -5.31 13.02
N VAL A 44 -1.51 -4.02 12.66
CA VAL A 44 -0.31 -3.22 12.41
C VAL A 44 -0.22 -2.10 13.45
N ILE A 45 0.94 -2.03 14.13
CA ILE A 45 1.21 -1.05 15.18
C ILE A 45 1.77 0.23 14.55
N ARG A 46 1.12 1.37 14.77
CA ARG A 46 1.65 2.69 14.35
C ARG A 46 2.68 3.17 15.36
N LEU A 47 3.87 3.48 14.87
CA LEU A 47 5.00 3.93 15.68
C LEU A 47 5.39 5.36 15.31
N ASP A 48 5.56 6.19 16.33
CA ASP A 48 6.19 7.51 16.22
C ASP A 48 7.72 7.37 16.33
N GLY A 49 8.48 8.41 16.00
CA GLY A 49 9.94 8.39 16.12
C GLY A 49 10.47 7.97 17.51
N ASN A 50 9.79 8.40 18.57
CA ASN A 50 10.10 7.98 19.95
C ASN A 50 9.82 6.50 20.19
N LYS A 51 8.65 5.99 19.77
CA LYS A 51 8.29 4.58 19.92
C LYS A 51 9.18 3.69 19.07
N PHE A 52 9.57 4.13 17.87
CA PHE A 52 10.53 3.41 17.04
C PHE A 52 11.89 3.25 17.74
N ARG A 53 12.43 4.34 18.31
CA ARG A 53 13.66 4.26 19.09
C ARG A 53 13.51 3.33 20.29
N GLN A 54 12.40 3.45 21.00
CA GLN A 54 12.16 2.70 22.22
C GLN A 54 11.87 1.22 21.98
N TYR A 55 11.07 0.82 20.99
CA TYR A 55 10.61 -0.58 20.81
C TYR A 55 11.37 -1.31 19.70
N VAL A 56 11.89 -0.58 18.71
CA VAL A 56 12.62 -1.17 17.58
C VAL A 56 14.12 -0.99 17.76
N ARG A 57 14.65 0.20 18.04
CA ARG A 57 16.11 0.42 18.04
C ARG A 57 16.82 0.00 19.34
N GLN A 58 16.21 0.26 20.49
CA GLN A 58 16.80 -0.06 21.79
C GLN A 58 16.74 -1.57 22.08
N GLY A 59 17.87 -2.16 22.47
CA GLY A 59 17.94 -3.52 23.03
C GLY A 59 17.56 -3.54 24.52
N PRO A 60 17.52 -4.71 25.18
CA PRO A 60 17.50 -6.07 24.60
C PRO A 60 16.15 -6.37 23.92
N ARG A 61 16.13 -7.26 22.91
CA ARG A 61 14.90 -7.70 22.21
C ARG A 61 14.94 -9.22 22.00
N ASN A 62 13.81 -9.87 22.20
CA ASN A 62 13.57 -11.30 21.90
C ASN A 62 12.52 -11.48 20.78
N TYR A 63 12.16 -10.39 20.11
CA TYR A 63 11.21 -10.35 19.00
C TYR A 63 11.82 -9.68 17.78
N SER A 64 11.38 -10.12 16.61
CA SER A 64 11.57 -9.46 15.32
C SER A 64 10.47 -8.45 15.07
N VAL A 65 10.81 -7.34 14.45
CA VAL A 65 9.83 -6.34 13.99
C VAL A 65 9.92 -6.22 12.49
N VAL A 66 8.80 -6.44 11.81
CA VAL A 66 8.63 -6.12 10.39
C VAL A 66 8.04 -4.72 10.30
N LEU A 67 8.83 -3.79 9.77
CA LEU A 67 8.49 -2.38 9.71
C LEU A 67 8.17 -1.95 8.27
N MET A 68 7.02 -1.33 8.09
CA MET A 68 6.67 -0.57 6.88
C MET A 68 6.90 0.92 7.11
N LEU A 69 7.77 1.52 6.32
CA LEU A 69 7.96 2.96 6.27
C LEU A 69 7.12 3.50 5.12
N THR A 70 6.18 4.40 5.41
CA THR A 70 5.17 4.87 4.45
C THR A 70 4.94 6.38 4.56
N ALA A 71 4.18 6.94 3.62
CA ALA A 71 3.73 8.32 3.64
C ALA A 71 2.26 8.35 3.17
N LEU A 72 1.32 8.19 4.11
CA LEU A 72 -0.11 8.04 3.79
C LEU A 72 -0.88 9.36 3.83
N ALA A 73 -0.28 10.44 4.33
CA ALA A 73 -0.91 11.76 4.36
C ALA A 73 -1.39 12.18 2.96
N SER A 74 -2.60 12.73 2.91
CA SER A 74 -3.23 13.16 1.65
C SER A 74 -2.42 14.23 0.93
N GLU A 75 -1.66 15.05 1.67
CA GLU A 75 -0.78 16.08 1.14
C GLU A 75 0.37 15.51 0.29
N ARG A 76 0.81 14.28 0.56
CA ARG A 76 1.90 13.61 -0.18
C ARG A 76 1.45 12.90 -1.44
N GLN A 77 0.14 12.67 -1.62
CA GLN A 77 -0.47 12.02 -2.79
C GLN A 77 0.19 10.69 -3.22
N CYS A 78 0.77 9.92 -2.30
CA CYS A 78 1.45 8.65 -2.61
C CYS A 78 0.45 7.50 -2.86
N SER A 79 0.12 7.21 -4.12
CA SER A 79 -0.76 6.08 -4.48
C SER A 79 -0.14 4.73 -4.16
N VAL A 80 1.15 4.54 -4.45
CA VAL A 80 1.89 3.29 -4.18
C VAL A 80 1.90 2.96 -2.68
N CYS A 81 2.03 3.98 -1.82
CA CYS A 81 2.01 3.83 -0.37
C CYS A 81 0.68 3.28 0.14
N ARG A 82 -0.45 3.71 -0.46
CA ARG A 82 -1.79 3.21 -0.11
C ARG A 82 -1.94 1.73 -0.49
N HIS A 83 -1.60 1.37 -1.72
CA HIS A 83 -1.66 -0.02 -2.17
C HIS A 83 -0.75 -0.94 -1.37
N ALA A 84 0.48 -0.50 -1.08
CA ALA A 84 1.41 -1.26 -0.25
C ALA A 84 0.91 -1.42 1.20
N ASN A 85 0.27 -0.38 1.76
CA ASN A 85 -0.35 -0.46 3.08
C ASN A 85 -1.50 -1.48 3.12
N ASP A 86 -2.34 -1.54 2.09
CA ASP A 86 -3.45 -2.51 2.02
C ASP A 86 -2.92 -3.95 1.97
N GLU A 87 -1.90 -4.23 1.15
CA GLU A 87 -1.27 -5.55 1.09
C GLU A 87 -0.55 -5.90 2.40
N PHE A 88 0.11 -4.92 3.05
CA PHE A 88 0.76 -5.12 4.34
C PHE A 88 -0.26 -5.45 5.46
N LEU A 89 -1.41 -4.79 5.46
CA LEU A 89 -2.51 -5.08 6.39
C LEU A 89 -3.07 -6.49 6.19
N ILE A 90 -3.15 -6.99 4.95
CA ILE A 90 -3.58 -8.36 4.67
C ILE A 90 -2.60 -9.37 5.30
N VAL A 91 -1.29 -9.16 5.16
CA VAL A 91 -0.26 -10.03 5.78
C VAL A 91 -0.37 -9.99 7.30
N ALA A 92 -0.46 -8.81 7.89
CA ALA A 92 -0.54 -8.65 9.34
C ALA A 92 -1.81 -9.29 9.93
N ASN A 93 -2.95 -9.15 9.25
CA ASN A 93 -4.19 -9.84 9.64
C ASN A 93 -4.06 -11.36 9.48
N SER A 94 -3.47 -11.82 8.38
CA SER A 94 -3.25 -13.25 8.13
C SER A 94 -2.36 -13.87 9.22
N TRP A 95 -1.35 -13.14 9.69
CA TRP A 95 -0.52 -13.55 10.82
C TRP A 95 -1.31 -13.64 12.13
N ARG A 96 -2.14 -12.63 12.42
CA ARG A 96 -2.97 -12.58 13.63
C ARG A 96 -3.91 -13.79 13.74
N TYR A 97 -4.47 -14.25 12.62
CA TYR A 97 -5.36 -15.42 12.58
C TYR A 97 -4.64 -16.74 12.29
N SER A 98 -3.31 -16.74 12.16
CA SER A 98 -2.53 -17.95 11.91
C SER A 98 -2.46 -18.84 13.14
N GLN A 99 -2.52 -20.15 12.94
CA GLN A 99 -2.28 -21.14 14.00
C GLN A 99 -0.84 -21.10 14.53
N ALA A 100 0.10 -20.58 13.72
CA ALA A 100 1.50 -20.41 14.10
C ALA A 100 1.78 -19.09 14.84
N TYR A 101 0.73 -18.34 15.23
CA TYR A 101 0.88 -17.03 15.87
C TYR A 101 1.79 -17.10 17.11
N SER A 102 2.72 -16.15 17.17
CA SER A 102 3.73 -16.07 18.22
C SER A 102 4.07 -14.61 18.54
N SER A 103 4.35 -14.32 19.82
CA SER A 103 4.85 -13.03 20.30
C SER A 103 6.30 -12.71 19.88
N ARG A 104 6.85 -13.47 18.92
CA ARG A 104 8.19 -13.28 18.36
C ARG A 104 8.23 -12.35 17.15
N ILE A 105 7.10 -12.10 16.49
CA ILE A 105 7.04 -11.22 15.30
C ILE A 105 5.93 -10.19 15.48
N PHE A 106 6.29 -8.92 15.32
CA PHE A 106 5.35 -7.81 15.34
C PHE A 106 5.41 -7.04 14.02
N PHE A 107 4.23 -6.68 13.51
CA PHE A 107 4.08 -5.83 12.33
C PHE A 107 3.85 -4.39 12.78
N ALA A 108 4.68 -3.47 12.28
CA ALA A 108 4.60 -2.07 12.59
C ALA A 108 4.71 -1.20 11.35
N MET A 109 4.20 0.02 11.45
CA MET A 109 4.34 1.04 10.42
C MET A 109 4.78 2.38 11.03
N VAL A 110 5.57 3.14 10.29
CA VAL A 110 5.95 4.52 10.62
C VAL A 110 5.57 5.38 9.42
N ASP A 111 4.75 6.40 9.65
CA ASP A 111 4.46 7.42 8.65
C ASP A 111 5.57 8.48 8.64
N TYR A 112 5.89 9.02 7.47
CA TYR A 112 6.87 10.10 7.32
C TYR A 112 6.52 11.32 8.16
N ASP A 113 5.25 11.71 8.23
CA ASP A 113 4.86 12.91 8.96
C ASP A 113 4.86 12.68 10.50
N GLU A 114 4.75 11.44 10.97
CA GLU A 114 4.84 11.05 12.40
C GLU A 114 6.29 10.79 12.86
N GLY A 115 7.20 10.49 11.92
CA GLY A 115 8.52 9.96 12.23
C GLY A 115 9.59 10.29 11.20
N ALA A 116 9.63 11.53 10.69
CA ALA A 116 10.61 11.98 9.70
C ALA A 116 12.07 11.72 10.15
N ASP A 117 12.34 11.79 11.45
CA ASP A 117 13.63 11.48 12.06
C ASP A 117 14.06 10.01 11.84
N VAL A 118 13.09 9.08 11.78
CA VAL A 118 13.34 7.67 11.49
C VAL A 118 13.87 7.49 10.08
N PHE A 119 13.25 8.16 9.09
CA PHE A 119 13.66 8.12 7.69
C PHE A 119 15.09 8.65 7.51
N THR A 120 15.41 9.78 8.14
CA THR A 120 16.77 10.32 8.13
C THR A 120 17.76 9.37 8.81
N SER A 121 17.38 8.77 9.94
CA SER A 121 18.27 7.84 10.67
C SER A 121 18.57 6.54 9.90
N LEU A 122 17.63 6.10 9.07
CA LEU A 122 17.75 4.93 8.21
C LEU A 122 18.30 5.27 6.81
N LYS A 123 18.56 6.55 6.53
CA LYS A 123 19.02 7.07 5.23
C LYS A 123 18.10 6.69 4.07
N LEU A 124 16.80 6.79 4.30
CA LEU A 124 15.76 6.50 3.31
C LEU A 124 15.25 7.80 2.69
N ASN A 125 15.25 7.86 1.36
CA ASN A 125 14.79 9.01 0.58
C ASN A 125 13.45 8.77 -0.11
N SER A 126 12.90 7.56 -0.01
CA SER A 126 11.66 7.16 -0.67
C SER A 126 10.80 6.25 0.21
N ALA A 127 9.49 6.29 -0.06
CA ALA A 127 8.47 5.43 0.53
C ALA A 127 7.65 4.79 -0.60
N PRO A 128 7.05 3.60 -0.39
CA PRO A 128 7.13 2.77 0.81
C PRO A 128 8.40 1.89 0.84
N THR A 129 8.92 1.59 2.04
CA THR A 129 10.05 0.65 2.23
C THR A 129 9.71 -0.35 3.33
N PHE A 130 9.92 -1.65 3.08
CA PHE A 130 9.79 -2.69 4.11
C PHE A 130 11.16 -3.11 4.63
N MET A 131 11.30 -3.11 5.96
CA MET A 131 12.53 -3.51 6.64
C MET A 131 12.24 -4.49 7.77
N HIS A 132 13.10 -5.50 7.92
CA HIS A 132 13.06 -6.45 9.02
C HIS A 132 14.14 -6.09 10.05
N PHE A 133 13.75 -5.96 11.30
CA PHE A 133 14.68 -5.78 12.41
C PHE A 133 14.77 -7.08 13.21
N PRO A 134 15.90 -7.81 13.13
CA PRO A 134 16.09 -9.04 13.91
C PRO A 134 16.19 -8.72 15.41
N PRO A 135 15.91 -9.69 16.30
CA PRO A 135 15.99 -9.50 17.75
C PRO A 135 17.40 -9.12 18.20
N LYS A 136 18.42 -9.74 17.59
CA LYS A 136 19.84 -9.53 17.89
C LYS A 136 20.57 -9.01 16.66
N GLY A 137 21.47 -8.05 16.87
CA GLY A 137 22.32 -7.48 15.82
C GLY A 137 21.67 -6.33 15.04
N LYS A 138 22.44 -5.80 14.09
CA LYS A 138 21.99 -4.76 13.15
C LYS A 138 21.30 -5.42 11.95
N SER A 139 20.37 -4.69 11.34
CA SER A 139 19.74 -5.05 10.06
C SER A 139 20.82 -5.29 8.99
N LYS A 140 20.75 -6.42 8.29
CA LYS A 140 21.60 -6.73 7.12
C LYS A 140 21.00 -6.10 5.86
N LYS A 141 21.78 -6.01 4.77
CA LYS A 141 21.28 -5.51 3.46
C LYS A 141 20.08 -6.30 2.93
N GLY A 142 20.02 -7.61 3.22
CA GLY A 142 18.90 -8.45 2.81
C GLY A 142 17.63 -8.26 3.66
N ASP A 143 17.73 -7.61 4.81
CA ASP A 143 16.58 -7.27 5.66
C ASP A 143 15.81 -6.04 5.13
N THR A 144 16.23 -5.43 4.03
CA THR A 144 15.41 -4.48 3.27
C THR A 144 14.84 -5.19 2.06
N MET A 145 13.52 -5.14 1.89
CA MET A 145 12.86 -5.72 0.72
C MET A 145 13.06 -4.82 -0.51
N ASP A 146 13.50 -5.40 -1.62
CA ASP A 146 13.60 -4.68 -2.90
C ASP A 146 12.24 -4.66 -3.61
N LEU A 147 11.53 -3.54 -3.42
CA LEU A 147 10.18 -3.35 -3.94
C LEU A 147 10.11 -3.28 -5.46
N ASN A 148 11.16 -2.77 -6.12
CA ASN A 148 11.16 -2.59 -7.57
C ASN A 148 11.27 -3.93 -8.30
N ARG A 149 11.99 -4.88 -7.71
CA ARG A 149 12.21 -6.21 -8.29
C ARG A 149 11.12 -7.21 -7.95
N VAL A 150 10.65 -7.21 -6.70
CA VAL A 150 9.74 -8.24 -6.17
C VAL A 150 8.28 -7.79 -6.15
N GLY A 151 8.03 -6.48 -6.06
CA GLY A 151 6.70 -5.92 -5.81
C GLY A 151 6.29 -6.00 -4.33
N PHE A 152 5.07 -5.53 -4.03
CA PHE A 152 4.54 -5.41 -2.67
C PHE A 152 3.29 -6.26 -2.44
N ALA A 153 3.07 -7.30 -3.25
CA ALA A 153 1.98 -8.25 -3.02
C ALA A 153 2.15 -8.98 -1.68
N ALA A 154 1.06 -9.22 -0.97
CA ALA A 154 1.03 -9.83 0.35
C ALA A 154 1.76 -11.18 0.40
N GLU A 155 1.63 -12.01 -0.64
CA GLU A 155 2.32 -13.30 -0.73
C GLU A 155 3.84 -13.13 -0.83
N GLN A 156 4.32 -12.08 -1.50
CA GLN A 156 5.75 -11.79 -1.62
C GLN A 156 6.32 -11.26 -0.29
N ILE A 157 5.58 -10.38 0.38
CA ILE A 157 5.94 -9.90 1.72
C ILE A 157 6.00 -11.09 2.68
N ALA A 158 5.01 -12.00 2.67
CA ALA A 158 4.99 -13.19 3.52
C ALA A 158 6.17 -14.13 3.24
N ARG A 159 6.52 -14.36 1.96
CA ARG A 159 7.71 -15.14 1.57
C ARG A 159 9.01 -14.50 2.07
N TRP A 160 9.15 -13.19 1.90
CA TRP A 160 10.32 -12.46 2.39
C TRP A 160 10.42 -12.50 3.92
N VAL A 161 9.31 -12.36 4.64
CA VAL A 161 9.29 -12.54 6.11
C VAL A 161 9.68 -13.95 6.50
N GLN A 162 9.20 -14.97 5.78
CA GLN A 162 9.56 -16.36 6.01
C GLN A 162 11.07 -16.59 5.83
N GLU A 163 11.69 -16.05 4.77
CA GLU A 163 13.14 -16.17 4.53
C GLU A 163 14.00 -15.49 5.62
N ARG A 164 13.44 -14.49 6.34
CA ARG A 164 14.15 -13.73 7.37
C ARG A 164 13.90 -14.21 8.79
N THR A 165 12.76 -14.81 9.05
CA THR A 165 12.30 -15.17 10.40
C THR A 165 11.99 -16.64 10.59
N ASP A 166 12.08 -17.45 9.52
CA ASP A 166 11.67 -18.86 9.46
C ASP A 166 10.20 -19.12 9.82
N VAL A 167 9.37 -18.06 9.91
CA VAL A 167 7.95 -18.17 10.21
C VAL A 167 7.13 -18.16 8.93
N HIS A 168 6.37 -19.24 8.71
CA HIS A 168 5.50 -19.37 7.55
C HIS A 168 4.14 -18.72 7.80
N ILE A 169 3.84 -17.66 7.05
CA ILE A 169 2.56 -16.93 7.11
C ILE A 169 1.73 -17.29 5.89
N ARG A 170 0.58 -17.95 6.08
CA ARG A 170 -0.38 -18.22 5.01
C ARG A 170 -1.28 -17.00 4.82
N VAL A 171 -1.18 -16.37 3.66
CA VAL A 171 -1.93 -15.15 3.33
C VAL A 171 -3.37 -15.50 2.96
N PHE A 172 -4.34 -14.90 3.67
CA PHE A 172 -5.76 -14.97 3.32
C PHE A 172 -6.22 -13.61 2.84
N ARG A 173 -6.52 -13.50 1.53
CA ARG A 173 -7.08 -12.27 0.96
C ARG A 173 -8.56 -12.17 1.36
N PRO A 174 -9.00 -11.05 1.96
CA PRO A 174 -10.42 -10.88 2.24
C PRO A 174 -11.21 -10.85 0.92
N PRO A 175 -12.39 -11.49 0.85
CA PRO A 175 -13.21 -11.45 -0.37
C PRO A 175 -13.59 -10.01 -0.70
N SER A 176 -13.37 -9.59 -1.95
CA SER A 176 -13.78 -8.27 -2.42
C SER A 176 -15.30 -8.23 -2.65
N TYR A 177 -16.03 -7.68 -1.67
CA TYR A 177 -17.47 -7.48 -1.81
C TYR A 177 -17.83 -6.53 -2.96
N SER A 178 -16.96 -5.58 -3.28
CA SER A 178 -17.14 -4.66 -4.43
C SER A 178 -17.24 -5.41 -5.75
N GLY A 179 -16.39 -6.40 -5.99
CA GLY A 179 -16.42 -7.22 -7.21
C GLY A 179 -17.67 -8.09 -7.28
N THR A 180 -18.04 -8.70 -6.16
CA THR A 180 -19.26 -9.54 -6.08
C THR A 180 -20.53 -8.71 -6.30
N LEU A 181 -20.61 -7.50 -5.71
CA LEU A 181 -21.72 -6.57 -5.90
C LEU A 181 -21.78 -6.03 -7.33
N ALA A 182 -20.64 -5.67 -7.94
CA ALA A 182 -20.59 -5.23 -9.33
C ALA A 182 -21.07 -6.33 -10.29
N LEU A 183 -20.65 -7.57 -10.05
CA LEU A 183 -21.10 -8.73 -10.81
C LEU A 183 -22.61 -8.97 -10.65
N ALA A 184 -23.12 -8.90 -9.41
CA ALA A 184 -24.54 -9.04 -9.13
C ALA A 184 -25.38 -7.94 -9.80
N LEU A 185 -24.91 -6.69 -9.77
CA LEU A 185 -25.54 -5.57 -10.47
C LEU A 185 -25.52 -5.77 -11.99
N LEU A 186 -24.41 -6.25 -12.54
CA LEU A 186 -24.30 -6.54 -13.97
C LEU A 186 -25.29 -7.62 -14.40
N PHE A 187 -25.39 -8.73 -13.66
CA PHE A 187 -26.39 -9.77 -13.92
C PHE A 187 -27.82 -9.28 -13.76
N SER A 188 -28.08 -8.44 -12.74
CA SER A 188 -29.40 -7.82 -12.54
C SER A 188 -29.78 -6.89 -13.70
N LEU A 189 -28.83 -6.07 -14.18
CA LEU A 189 -29.03 -5.16 -15.31
C LEU A 189 -29.29 -5.94 -16.61
N ILE A 190 -28.48 -6.96 -16.89
CA ILE A 190 -28.64 -7.82 -18.08
C ILE A 190 -29.98 -8.56 -18.00
N GLY A 191 -30.31 -9.15 -16.86
CA GLY A 191 -31.59 -9.82 -16.62
C GLY A 191 -32.79 -8.88 -16.76
N GLY A 192 -32.68 -7.67 -16.22
CA GLY A 192 -33.70 -6.62 -16.35
C GLY A 192 -33.90 -6.16 -17.79
N LEU A 193 -32.82 -5.93 -18.54
CA LEU A 193 -32.87 -5.58 -19.96
C LEU A 193 -33.49 -6.70 -20.80
N LEU A 194 -33.12 -7.96 -20.56
CA LEU A 194 -33.70 -9.12 -21.22
C LEU A 194 -35.19 -9.30 -20.88
N TYR A 195 -35.59 -9.01 -19.65
CA TYR A 195 -37.00 -9.06 -19.23
C TYR A 195 -37.84 -7.97 -19.91
N LEU A 196 -37.35 -6.72 -19.93
CA LEU A 196 -38.04 -5.58 -20.56
C LEU A 196 -38.09 -5.69 -22.09
N LYS A 197 -37.03 -6.23 -22.71
CA LYS A 197 -36.96 -6.47 -24.15
C LYS A 197 -37.35 -7.89 -24.56
N ARG A 198 -38.05 -8.64 -23.69
CA ARG A 198 -38.47 -10.02 -23.96
C ARG A 198 -39.23 -10.19 -25.27
N ASN A 199 -39.98 -9.16 -25.70
CA ASN A 199 -40.76 -9.17 -26.94
C ASN A 199 -39.98 -8.67 -28.18
N SER A 200 -38.78 -8.11 -28.00
CA SER A 200 -37.93 -7.57 -29.08
C SER A 200 -36.50 -8.06 -28.89
N LEU A 201 -36.33 -9.38 -29.03
CA LEU A 201 -35.02 -10.06 -28.98
C LEU A 201 -34.25 -9.95 -30.30
N ASP A 202 -34.77 -9.20 -31.28
CA ASP A 202 -34.15 -9.01 -32.61
C ASP A 202 -32.71 -8.46 -32.51
N PHE A 203 -32.41 -7.68 -31.47
CA PHE A 203 -31.06 -7.18 -31.21
C PHE A 203 -30.05 -8.30 -30.91
N LEU A 204 -30.45 -9.35 -30.19
CA LEU A 204 -29.60 -10.51 -29.89
C LEU A 204 -29.42 -11.42 -31.12
N TYR A 205 -30.40 -11.47 -32.02
CA TYR A 205 -30.29 -12.29 -33.24
C TYR A 205 -29.48 -11.60 -34.34
N ASN A 206 -29.38 -10.26 -34.30
CA ASN A 206 -28.66 -9.49 -35.30
C ASN A 206 -27.13 -9.72 -35.24
N ARG A 207 -26.57 -10.24 -36.33
CA ARG A 207 -25.12 -10.49 -36.47
C ARG A 207 -24.27 -9.23 -36.33
N ASN A 208 -24.80 -8.08 -36.72
CA ASN A 208 -24.07 -6.80 -36.62
C ASN A 208 -23.85 -6.38 -35.16
N SER A 209 -24.80 -6.66 -34.26
CA SER A 209 -24.66 -6.36 -32.83
C SER A 209 -23.50 -7.12 -32.20
N TRP A 210 -23.38 -8.42 -32.52
CA TRP A 210 -22.26 -9.26 -32.09
C TRP A 210 -20.92 -8.79 -32.66
N GLY A 211 -20.91 -8.34 -33.92
CA GLY A 211 -19.74 -7.72 -34.54
C GLY A 211 -19.27 -6.46 -33.81
N ILE A 212 -20.20 -5.56 -33.47
CA ILE A 212 -19.89 -4.33 -32.71
C ILE A 212 -19.38 -4.68 -31.31
N ALA A 213 -20.02 -5.62 -30.62
CA ALA A 213 -19.59 -6.07 -29.30
C ALA A 213 -18.18 -6.68 -29.33
N ALA A 214 -17.89 -7.56 -30.29
CA ALA A 214 -16.56 -8.16 -30.45
C ALA A 214 -15.49 -7.10 -30.75
N LEU A 215 -15.75 -6.17 -31.67
CA LEU A 215 -14.82 -5.08 -31.99
C LEU A 215 -14.57 -4.17 -30.78
N SER A 216 -15.60 -3.88 -29.98
CA SER A 216 -15.44 -3.07 -28.77
C SER A 216 -14.48 -3.70 -27.75
N ILE A 217 -14.55 -5.04 -27.58
CA ILE A 217 -13.64 -5.78 -26.71
C ILE A 217 -12.21 -5.72 -27.27
N ILE A 218 -12.05 -5.93 -28.59
CA ILE A 218 -10.74 -5.87 -29.25
C ILE A 218 -10.09 -4.50 -29.06
N PHE A 219 -10.82 -3.40 -29.28
CA PHE A 219 -10.29 -2.04 -29.08
C PHE A 219 -9.94 -1.75 -27.62
N ALA A 220 -10.76 -2.21 -26.67
CA ALA A 220 -10.45 -2.10 -25.25
C ALA A 220 -9.15 -2.83 -24.89
N MET A 221 -8.90 -4.01 -25.46
CA MET A 221 -7.68 -4.78 -25.20
C MET A 221 -6.45 -4.14 -25.85
N ILE A 222 -6.54 -3.69 -27.12
CA ILE A 222 -5.41 -3.09 -27.85
C ILE A 222 -4.97 -1.76 -27.23
N SER A 223 -5.91 -0.95 -26.74
CA SER A 223 -5.60 0.37 -26.18
C SER A 223 -4.80 0.33 -24.86
N GLY A 224 -4.70 -0.82 -24.20
CA GLY A 224 -3.97 -0.96 -22.94
C GLY A 224 -4.84 -0.88 -21.68
N GLN A 225 -6.17 -1.09 -21.78
CA GLN A 225 -7.06 -1.11 -20.60
C GLN A 225 -6.63 -2.12 -19.52
N MET A 226 -6.04 -3.25 -19.93
CA MET A 226 -5.52 -4.24 -18.98
C MET A 226 -4.31 -3.70 -18.19
N TRP A 227 -3.44 -2.91 -18.82
CA TRP A 227 -2.32 -2.27 -18.12
C TRP A 227 -2.84 -1.26 -17.09
N ASN A 228 -3.85 -0.45 -17.46
CA ASN A 228 -4.50 0.48 -16.53
C ASN A 228 -5.13 -0.25 -15.34
N HIS A 229 -5.81 -1.36 -15.58
CA HIS A 229 -6.46 -2.14 -14.53
C HIS A 229 -5.44 -2.70 -13.51
N ILE A 230 -4.26 -3.14 -13.98
CA ILE A 230 -3.24 -3.72 -13.09
C ILE A 230 -2.47 -2.64 -12.32
N ARG A 231 -2.13 -1.52 -12.96
CA ARG A 231 -1.23 -0.50 -12.37
C ARG A 231 -1.96 0.67 -11.73
N GLY A 232 -3.23 0.90 -12.06
CA GLY A 232 -4.04 1.98 -11.51
C GLY A 232 -3.41 3.38 -11.67
N PRO A 233 -2.98 3.77 -12.89
CA PRO A 233 -2.40 5.09 -13.11
C PRO A 233 -3.41 6.22 -12.81
N PRO A 234 -2.96 7.44 -12.50
CA PRO A 234 -3.86 8.58 -12.36
C PRO A 234 -4.60 8.87 -13.68
N PHE A 235 -5.80 9.44 -13.57
CA PHE A 235 -6.63 9.76 -14.74
C PHE A 235 -6.01 10.87 -15.62
N LEU A 236 -5.51 11.92 -14.97
CA LEU A 236 -4.79 13.03 -15.58
C LEU A 236 -3.66 13.47 -14.64
N HIS A 237 -2.58 13.99 -15.22
CA HIS A 237 -1.54 14.65 -14.45
C HIS A 237 -1.43 16.11 -14.90
N SER A 238 -1.58 17.03 -13.95
CA SER A 238 -1.35 18.46 -14.17
C SER A 238 0.06 18.80 -13.72
N ASN A 239 0.84 19.48 -14.56
CA ASN A 239 2.18 19.91 -14.17
C ASN A 239 2.07 20.98 -13.08
N PRO A 240 2.59 20.75 -11.86
CA PRO A 240 2.46 21.69 -10.75
C PRO A 240 3.20 23.02 -10.94
N GLN A 241 4.13 23.12 -11.91
CA GLN A 241 4.87 24.35 -12.17
C GLN A 241 4.28 25.23 -13.28
N THR A 242 3.55 24.65 -14.24
CA THR A 242 3.01 25.38 -15.41
C THR A 242 1.48 25.38 -15.46
N GLY A 243 0.80 24.63 -14.60
CA GLY A 243 -0.67 24.55 -14.56
C GLY A 243 -1.30 23.89 -15.79
N GLN A 244 -0.49 23.37 -16.72
CA GLN A 244 -0.98 22.72 -17.92
C GLN A 244 -1.33 21.26 -17.65
N THR A 245 -2.49 20.83 -18.14
CA THR A 245 -2.95 19.44 -18.09
C THR A 245 -2.22 18.62 -19.16
N LEU A 246 -1.38 17.66 -18.76
CA LEU A 246 -0.76 16.73 -19.71
C LEU A 246 -1.70 15.56 -19.95
N PHE A 247 -2.17 15.44 -21.20
CA PHE A 247 -3.04 14.36 -21.65
C PHE A 247 -2.26 13.12 -22.09
N ILE A 248 -0.96 13.25 -22.39
CA ILE A 248 -0.07 12.17 -22.83
C ILE A 248 1.15 12.14 -21.91
N HIS A 249 1.50 10.96 -21.42
CA HIS A 249 2.63 10.70 -20.57
C HIS A 249 3.93 10.77 -21.38
N SER A 250 4.93 11.50 -20.88
CA SER A 250 6.19 11.73 -21.60
C SER A 250 7.11 10.50 -21.63
N SER A 251 6.88 9.49 -20.79
CA SER A 251 7.67 8.25 -20.74
C SER A 251 6.93 7.09 -21.39
N SER A 252 7.65 6.24 -22.12
CA SER A 252 7.11 5.04 -22.78
C SER A 252 6.75 3.88 -21.83
N GLN A 253 7.12 3.96 -20.55
CA GLN A 253 6.82 2.91 -19.57
C GLN A 253 5.53 3.15 -18.77
N ALA A 254 4.88 4.30 -18.94
CA ALA A 254 3.67 4.66 -18.23
C ALA A 254 2.67 5.36 -19.16
N GLN A 255 1.39 5.18 -18.86
CA GLN A 255 0.26 5.62 -19.68
C GLN A 255 -0.82 6.20 -18.76
N PHE A 256 -1.51 7.25 -19.20
CA PHE A 256 -2.69 7.76 -18.49
C PHE A 256 -3.97 7.03 -18.92
N ILE A 257 -4.99 7.04 -18.05
CA ILE A 257 -6.30 6.48 -18.39
C ILE A 257 -6.89 7.21 -19.61
N ILE A 258 -6.71 8.54 -19.68
CA ILE A 258 -7.24 9.33 -20.80
C ILE A 258 -6.60 9.00 -22.14
N GLU A 259 -5.31 8.68 -22.19
CA GLU A 259 -4.63 8.23 -23.42
C GLU A 259 -5.29 6.99 -24.00
N THR A 260 -5.74 6.09 -23.14
CA THR A 260 -6.37 4.83 -23.53
C THR A 260 -7.69 5.10 -24.26
N TYR A 261 -8.49 6.06 -23.78
CA TYR A 261 -9.71 6.47 -24.46
C TYR A 261 -9.42 7.15 -25.81
N ILE A 262 -8.36 7.96 -25.88
CA ILE A 262 -7.92 8.59 -27.14
C ILE A 262 -7.55 7.50 -28.17
N VAL A 263 -6.78 6.49 -27.75
CA VAL A 263 -6.39 5.36 -28.63
C VAL A 263 -7.62 4.56 -29.09
N ILE A 264 -8.59 4.29 -28.21
CA ILE A 264 -9.84 3.60 -28.58
C ILE A 264 -10.57 4.38 -29.68
N VAL A 265 -10.73 5.70 -29.51
CA VAL A 265 -11.40 6.55 -30.50
C VAL A 265 -10.64 6.54 -31.83
N LEU A 266 -9.32 6.62 -31.80
CA LEU A 266 -8.47 6.56 -32.99
C LEU A 266 -8.65 5.22 -33.75
N CYS A 267 -8.63 4.09 -33.03
CA CYS A 267 -8.83 2.76 -33.62
C CYS A 267 -10.22 2.61 -34.25
N ILE A 268 -11.26 3.15 -33.61
CA ILE A 268 -12.62 3.15 -34.15
C ILE A 268 -12.68 3.96 -35.45
N LEU A 269 -12.11 5.18 -35.45
CA LEU A 269 -12.08 6.04 -36.64
C LEU A 269 -11.33 5.39 -37.80
N LEU A 270 -10.14 4.83 -37.56
CA LEU A 270 -9.36 4.15 -38.59
C LEU A 270 -10.12 2.95 -39.18
N THR A 271 -10.75 2.13 -38.33
CA THR A 271 -11.51 0.97 -38.79
C THR A 271 -12.73 1.39 -39.63
N PHE A 272 -13.39 2.49 -39.24
CA PHE A 272 -14.51 3.05 -39.99
C PHE A 272 -14.08 3.60 -41.35
N VAL A 273 -12.97 4.35 -41.39
CA VAL A 273 -12.39 4.87 -42.64
C VAL A 273 -11.99 3.73 -43.57
N MET A 274 -11.32 2.70 -43.06
CA MET A 274 -10.94 1.53 -43.86
C MET A 274 -12.15 0.79 -44.42
N ARG A 275 -13.23 0.65 -43.64
CA ARG A 275 -14.47 0.03 -44.11
C ARG A 275 -15.14 0.85 -45.22
N ILE A 276 -15.17 2.17 -45.08
CA ILE A 276 -15.70 3.05 -46.13
C ILE A 276 -14.84 2.94 -47.39
N ALA A 277 -13.52 2.99 -47.26
CA ALA A 277 -12.61 2.85 -48.38
C ALA A 277 -12.79 1.51 -49.12
N ALA A 278 -12.96 0.41 -48.38
CA ALA A 278 -13.24 -0.91 -48.96
C ALA A 278 -14.54 -0.92 -49.77
N ILE A 279 -15.62 -0.33 -49.22
CA ILE A 279 -16.90 -0.18 -49.93
C ILE A 279 -16.74 0.64 -51.22
N PHE A 280 -15.97 1.73 -51.18
CA PHE A 280 -15.69 2.55 -52.37
C PHE A 280 -14.82 1.84 -53.41
N LEU A 281 -13.93 0.95 -52.98
CA LEU A 281 -13.07 0.15 -53.85
C LEU A 281 -13.78 -1.10 -54.41
N GLY A 282 -15.03 -1.35 -54.03
CA GLY A 282 -15.83 -2.46 -54.54
C GLY A 282 -15.40 -3.85 -54.04
N CYS A 283 -14.62 -3.91 -52.96
CA CYS A 283 -14.25 -5.14 -52.26
C CYS A 283 -15.17 -5.42 -51.07
#